data_AF-A0A0C9R150-F1
#
_entry.id   AF-A0A0C9R150-F1
#
_cell.length_a   1.000
_cell.length_b   1.000
_cell.length_c   1.000
_cell.angle_alpha   90.00
_cell.angle_beta   90.00
_cell.angle_gamma   90.00
#
_symmetry.space_group_name_H-M   'P 1'
#
loop_
_entity.id
_entity.type
_entity.pdbx_description
1 polymer ?
#
loop_
_entity_poly.entity_id
_entity_poly.type
_entity_poly.pdbx_seq_one_letter_code
_entity_poly.pdbx_strand_id
1 'polypeptide(L)'
;MVLAFFIASVSEKTSRIIYSTFYGWNDARQLGDVALTTHGADSSDLESLRGPSEMNEELKTRSDLLKRVHQDVVEDMKNAPPEVSSSSSDVTVHLTERKGQFFFRDADVGDRIVMWHSFGECSFVAICDETENTALAAHCLKLVIQSVSSHIIFLTPAELNAKIGLLRSIVELYMPSGRLLFISQSTVKQYEQMLHKLAS
;
A
#
# COMPACT_ATOMS: atom_id res chain seq x y z
N MET A 1 -5.09 11.45 2.12
CA MET A 1 -4.38 10.88 0.96
C MET A 1 -3.70 9.59 1.37
N VAL A 2 -3.41 8.66 0.45
CA VAL A 2 -2.49 7.54 0.72
C VAL A 2 -1.05 8.06 0.68
N LEU A 3 -0.29 7.88 1.75
CA LEU A 3 1.13 8.21 1.84
C LEU A 3 1.98 7.14 1.17
N ALA A 4 1.66 5.87 1.40
CA ALA A 4 2.39 4.75 0.82
C ALA A 4 1.47 3.56 0.62
N PHE A 5 1.78 2.78 -0.41
CA PHE A 5 1.17 1.47 -0.61
C PHE A 5 2.29 0.44 -0.77
N PHE A 6 2.10 -0.73 -0.17
CA PHE A 6 3.04 -1.83 -0.35
C PHE A 6 2.36 -3.19 -0.29
N ILE A 7 3.02 -4.18 -0.91
CA ILE A 7 2.66 -5.58 -0.86
C ILE A 7 3.81 -6.31 -0.16
N ALA A 8 3.49 -7.09 0.87
CA ALA A 8 4.47 -7.85 1.62
C ALA A 8 4.04 -9.30 1.81
N SER A 9 5.01 -10.21 1.83
CA SER A 9 4.79 -11.59 2.24
C SER A 9 4.38 -11.64 3.72
N VAL A 10 3.39 -12.48 4.03
CA VAL A 10 2.97 -12.76 5.42
C VAL A 10 3.56 -14.08 5.93
N SER A 11 4.34 -14.78 5.10
CA SER A 11 5.00 -16.03 5.51
C SER A 11 6.09 -15.76 6.54
N GLU A 12 6.06 -16.50 7.65
CA GLU A 12 7.08 -16.43 8.72
C GLU A 12 8.50 -16.70 8.21
N LYS A 13 8.63 -17.42 7.09
CA LYS A 13 9.93 -17.79 6.51
C LYS A 13 10.53 -16.70 5.62
N THR A 14 9.70 -15.83 5.06
CA THR A 14 10.09 -14.88 4.00
C THR A 14 9.38 -13.54 4.15
N SER A 15 9.29 -13.02 5.37
CA SER A 15 8.75 -11.68 5.64
C SER A 15 9.57 -10.62 4.88
N ARG A 16 9.03 -10.18 3.74
CA ARG A 16 9.71 -9.28 2.80
C ARG A 16 8.68 -8.43 2.08
N ILE A 17 8.99 -7.14 1.93
CA ILE A 17 8.28 -6.22 1.05
C ILE A 17 8.61 -6.59 -0.40
N ILE A 18 7.57 -6.90 -1.17
CA ILE A 18 7.63 -7.34 -2.57
C ILE A 18 7.56 -6.13 -3.50
N TYR A 19 6.63 -5.23 -3.22
CA TYR A 19 6.40 -4.01 -3.98
C TYR A 19 6.07 -2.88 -3.01
N SER A 20 6.56 -1.68 -3.29
CA SER A 20 6.15 -0.48 -2.57
C SER A 20 6.17 0.74 -3.47
N THR A 21 5.33 1.70 -3.13
CA THR A 21 5.29 3.03 -3.73
C THR A 21 4.94 4.05 -2.65
N PHE A 22 5.49 5.25 -2.79
CA PHE A 22 5.30 6.37 -1.89
C PHE A 22 4.72 7.55 -2.67
N TYR A 23 3.81 8.27 -2.04
CA TYR A 23 3.11 9.41 -2.59
C TYR A 23 3.30 10.60 -1.65
N GLY A 24 3.80 11.74 -2.16
CA GLY A 24 3.93 12.96 -1.37
C GLY A 24 4.84 12.84 -0.13
N TRP A 25 5.85 11.95 -0.15
CA TRP A 25 6.75 11.74 1.00
C TRP A 25 7.41 13.02 1.51
N ASN A 26 7.79 13.91 0.59
CA ASN A 26 8.40 15.19 0.93
C ASN A 26 7.43 16.11 1.69
N ASP A 27 6.15 16.10 1.33
CA ASP A 27 5.12 16.95 1.94
C ASP A 27 4.77 16.46 3.35
N ALA A 28 4.76 15.14 3.55
CA ALA A 28 4.46 14.53 4.84
C ALA A 28 5.51 14.86 5.93
N ARG A 29 6.80 14.96 5.55
CA ARG A 29 7.88 15.34 6.49
C ARG A 29 7.83 16.82 6.88
N GLN A 30 7.47 17.71 5.96
CA GLN A 30 7.35 19.14 6.27
C GLN A 30 6.29 19.41 7.34
N LEU A 31 5.18 18.68 7.34
CA LEU A 31 4.16 18.77 8.39
C LEU A 31 4.69 18.34 9.78
N GLY A 32 5.58 17.35 9.84
CA GLY A 32 6.23 16.92 11.09
C GLY A 32 7.23 17.95 11.64
N ASP A 33 8.01 18.59 10.76
CA ASP A 33 8.99 19.62 11.15
C ASP A 33 8.36 20.97 11.51
N VAL A 34 7.23 21.33 10.89
CA VAL A 34 6.50 22.57 11.20
C VAL A 34 5.89 22.53 12.61
N ALA A 35 5.55 21.34 13.12
CA ALA A 35 5.10 21.17 14.50
C ALA A 35 6.20 21.52 15.54
N LEU A 36 7.46 21.63 15.11
CA LEU A 36 8.61 22.01 15.96
C LEU A 36 9.17 23.42 15.65
N THR A 37 8.66 24.12 14.63
CA THR A 37 9.23 25.40 14.19
C THR A 37 8.18 26.44 13.79
N THR A 38 7.50 27.04 14.78
CA THR A 38 6.95 28.39 14.59
C THR A 38 8.10 29.41 14.59
N HIS A 39 8.65 29.71 13.42
CA HIS A 39 9.14 31.05 13.04
C HIS A 39 9.41 31.08 11.54
N GLY A 40 8.78 32.06 10.86
CA GLY A 40 8.73 32.13 9.41
C GLY A 40 10.07 32.37 8.71
N ALA A 41 10.15 31.89 7.48
CA ALA A 41 10.96 32.49 6.42
C ALA A 41 10.37 32.07 5.07
N ASP A 42 10.41 33.01 4.13
CA ASP A 42 9.81 32.98 2.81
C ASP A 42 10.22 31.80 1.93
N SER A 43 9.25 31.45 1.10
CA SER A 43 9.32 30.54 -0.03
C SER A 43 10.33 30.99 -1.09
N SER A 44 11.06 30.02 -1.64
CA SER A 44 11.38 29.79 -3.07
C SER A 44 12.85 29.49 -3.31
N ASP A 45 13.11 28.45 -4.10
CA ASP A 45 14.39 28.02 -4.69
C ASP A 45 15.34 27.16 -3.85
N LEU A 46 15.05 25.85 -3.73
CA LEU A 46 16.04 24.87 -3.26
C LEU A 46 15.76 23.41 -3.69
N GLU A 47 15.34 23.16 -4.93
CA GLU A 47 15.17 21.78 -5.43
C GLU A 47 16.41 21.18 -6.13
N SER A 48 17.57 21.85 -6.19
CA SER A 48 18.64 21.44 -7.13
C SER A 48 19.92 20.81 -6.56
N LEU A 49 20.08 20.56 -5.25
CA LEU A 49 21.37 20.06 -4.72
C LEU A 49 21.25 19.07 -3.54
N ARG A 50 20.36 18.05 -3.62
CA ARG A 50 20.41 16.96 -2.63
C ARG A 50 21.63 16.07 -2.83
N GLY A 51 22.41 15.87 -1.77
CA GLY A 51 23.62 15.05 -1.80
C GLY A 51 23.34 13.53 -1.81
N PRO A 52 24.28 12.68 -2.26
CA PRO A 52 24.12 11.22 -2.23
C PRO A 52 23.82 10.65 -0.83
N SER A 53 24.31 11.32 0.22
CA SER A 53 24.08 10.94 1.63
C SER A 53 22.62 11.13 2.04
N GLU A 54 22.02 12.27 1.69
CA GLU A 54 20.63 12.59 2.02
C GLU A 54 19.65 11.65 1.31
N MET A 55 19.92 11.34 0.04
CA MET A 55 19.13 10.36 -0.72
C MET A 55 19.18 8.96 -0.07
N ASN A 56 20.33 8.55 0.46
CA ASN A 56 20.48 7.27 1.15
C ASN A 56 19.73 7.25 2.50
N GLU A 57 19.77 8.34 3.26
CA GLU A 57 19.01 8.48 4.50
C GLU A 57 17.49 8.49 4.26
N GLU A 58 17.03 9.12 3.18
CA GLU A 58 15.62 9.14 2.81
C GLU A 58 15.13 7.72 2.44
N LEU A 59 15.89 7.00 1.61
CA LEU A 59 15.58 5.62 1.26
C LEU A 59 15.57 4.70 2.49
N LYS A 60 16.51 4.91 3.42
CA LYS A 60 16.56 4.18 4.68
C LYS A 60 15.32 4.47 5.55
N THR A 61 14.96 5.74 5.72
CA THR A 61 13.79 6.14 6.52
C THR A 61 12.51 5.51 5.95
N ARG A 62 12.31 5.58 4.63
CA ARG A 62 11.18 4.94 3.95
C ARG A 62 11.16 3.43 4.18
N SER A 63 12.31 2.76 4.02
CA SER A 63 12.43 1.32 4.26
C SER A 63 12.10 0.95 5.71
N ASP A 64 12.57 1.73 6.68
CA ASP A 64 12.37 1.47 8.10
C ASP A 64 10.90 1.72 8.51
N LEU A 65 10.25 2.74 7.95
CA LEU A 65 8.80 2.94 8.11
C LEU A 65 8.01 1.71 7.64
N LEU A 66 8.25 1.23 6.41
CA LEU A 66 7.50 0.09 5.89
C LEU A 66 7.72 -1.18 6.72
N LYS A 67 8.93 -1.39 7.25
CA LYS A 67 9.20 -2.52 8.16
C LYS A 67 8.42 -2.42 9.46
N ARG A 68 8.34 -1.22 10.07
CA ARG A 68 7.53 -0.98 11.27
C ARG A 68 6.06 -1.29 11.01
N VAL A 69 5.49 -0.70 9.96
CA VAL A 69 4.09 -0.94 9.59
C VAL A 69 3.84 -2.41 9.26
N HIS A 70 4.74 -3.06 8.54
CA HIS A 70 4.61 -4.48 8.22
C HIS A 70 4.62 -5.36 9.47
N GLN A 71 5.50 -5.07 10.44
CA GLN A 71 5.52 -5.78 11.71
C GLN A 71 4.18 -5.66 12.45
N ASP A 72 3.62 -4.44 12.52
CA ASP A 72 2.33 -4.19 13.17
C ASP A 72 1.17 -4.88 12.43
N VAL A 73 1.20 -4.88 11.09
CA VAL A 73 0.23 -5.63 10.26
C VAL A 73 0.29 -7.13 10.57
N VAL A 74 1.49 -7.71 10.66
CA VAL A 74 1.65 -9.14 10.97
C VAL A 74 1.14 -9.47 12.38
N GLU A 75 1.38 -8.61 13.36
CA GLU A 75 0.83 -8.76 14.71
C GLU A 75 -0.69 -8.62 14.73
N ASP A 76 -1.25 -7.62 14.06
CA ASP A 76 -2.71 -7.43 13.95
C ASP A 76 -3.37 -8.63 13.25
N MET A 77 -2.75 -9.16 12.18
CA MET A 77 -3.19 -10.36 11.47
C MET A 77 -3.28 -11.62 12.35
N LYS A 78 -2.39 -11.77 13.34
CA LYS A 78 -2.44 -12.90 14.29
C LYS A 78 -3.65 -12.82 15.21
N ASN A 79 -4.09 -11.60 15.52
CA ASN A 79 -5.21 -11.32 16.41
C ASN A 79 -6.54 -11.19 15.65
N ALA A 80 -6.50 -10.90 14.35
CA ALA A 80 -7.68 -10.75 13.51
C ALA A 80 -8.38 -12.10 13.28
N PRO A 81 -9.69 -12.21 13.55
CA PRO A 81 -10.45 -13.42 13.26
C PRO A 81 -10.51 -13.67 11.74
N PRO A 82 -10.45 -14.93 11.28
CA PRO A 82 -10.65 -15.24 9.87
C PRO A 82 -12.06 -14.87 9.42
N GLU A 83 -12.20 -14.17 8.29
CA GLU A 83 -13.51 -13.93 7.69
C GLU A 83 -13.99 -15.21 7.00
N VAL A 84 -15.11 -15.78 7.46
CA VAL A 84 -15.72 -16.97 6.86
C VAL A 84 -16.59 -16.50 5.69
N SER A 85 -16.01 -16.42 4.49
CA SER A 85 -16.77 -16.12 3.27
C SER A 85 -17.83 -17.19 3.01
N SER A 86 -19.09 -16.86 3.27
CA SER A 86 -20.25 -17.70 3.05
C SER A 86 -20.72 -17.57 1.59
N SER A 87 -19.91 -18.03 0.63
CA SER A 87 -20.42 -18.26 -0.74
C SER A 87 -19.64 -19.33 -1.50
N SER A 88 -20.36 -20.44 -1.74
CA SER A 88 -20.30 -21.34 -2.90
C SER A 88 -18.97 -22.01 -3.29
N SER A 89 -18.93 -23.32 -3.04
CA SER A 89 -18.42 -24.38 -3.92
C SER A 89 -17.26 -24.03 -4.85
N ASP A 90 -16.03 -24.14 -4.37
CA ASP A 90 -14.95 -24.77 -5.13
C ASP A 90 -13.84 -25.22 -4.18
N VAL A 91 -13.36 -26.45 -4.38
CA VAL A 91 -12.29 -27.07 -3.60
C VAL A 91 -10.95 -26.52 -4.10
N THR A 92 -10.65 -25.29 -3.72
CA THR A 92 -9.31 -24.70 -3.78
C THR A 92 -9.03 -24.14 -2.40
N VAL A 93 -8.00 -24.68 -1.76
CA VAL A 93 -7.47 -24.33 -0.43
C VAL A 93 -7.91 -22.93 -0.01
N HIS A 94 -8.87 -22.85 0.93
CA HIS A 94 -9.37 -21.57 1.44
C HIS A 94 -8.20 -20.79 2.05
N LEU A 95 -7.59 -19.93 1.23
CA LEU A 95 -6.76 -18.84 1.71
C LEU A 95 -7.71 -17.93 2.48
N THR A 96 -7.70 -18.04 3.80
CA THR A 96 -8.52 -17.20 4.66
C THR A 96 -8.15 -15.75 4.44
N GLU A 97 -9.02 -15.04 3.73
CA GLU A 97 -8.98 -13.59 3.62
C GLU A 97 -9.10 -13.01 5.04
N ARG A 98 -8.24 -12.05 5.34
CA ARG A 98 -8.31 -11.24 6.55
C ARG A 98 -8.07 -9.80 6.15
N LYS A 99 -8.65 -8.90 6.90
CA LYS A 99 -8.45 -7.47 6.73
C LYS A 99 -8.54 -6.80 8.07
N GLY A 100 -7.88 -5.66 8.18
CA GLY A 100 -7.86 -4.91 9.41
C GLY A 100 -7.45 -3.47 9.16
N GLN A 101 -7.59 -2.68 10.22
CA GLN A 101 -7.14 -1.31 10.24
C GLN A 101 -6.72 -0.94 11.64
N PHE A 102 -5.70 -0.10 11.75
CA PHE A 102 -5.25 0.43 13.03
C PHE A 102 -4.66 1.83 12.86
N PHE A 103 -4.66 2.59 13.96
CA PHE A 103 -3.96 3.85 14.03
C PHE A 103 -2.46 3.59 14.21
N PHE A 104 -1.65 4.29 13.43
CA PHE A 104 -0.20 4.17 13.44
C PHE A 104 0.39 5.56 13.67
N ARG A 105 1.25 5.67 14.69
CA ARG A 105 1.94 6.91 15.03
C ARG A 105 3.41 6.76 14.80
N ASP A 106 3.99 7.69 14.07
CA ASP A 106 5.40 7.65 13.72
C ASP A 106 6.01 9.04 13.79
N ALA A 107 7.24 9.13 14.29
CA ALA A 107 7.90 10.42 14.48
C ALA A 107 8.17 11.14 13.15
N ASP A 108 8.42 10.40 12.06
CA ASP A 108 8.79 10.98 10.76
C ASP A 108 7.57 11.44 9.96
N VAL A 109 6.42 10.77 10.15
CA VAL A 109 5.23 10.98 9.31
C VAL A 109 3.98 11.36 10.08
N GLY A 110 4.00 11.38 11.41
CA GLY A 110 2.84 11.75 12.25
C GLY A 110 1.78 10.65 12.35
N ASP A 111 0.56 11.06 12.73
CA ASP A 111 -0.57 10.16 12.93
C ASP A 111 -1.15 9.72 11.57
N ARG A 112 -1.30 8.40 11.41
CA ARG A 112 -1.76 7.74 10.18
C ARG A 112 -2.76 6.63 10.51
N ILE A 113 -3.53 6.23 9.50
CA ILE A 113 -4.35 5.03 9.55
C ILE A 113 -3.76 4.01 8.59
N VAL A 114 -3.42 2.84 9.10
CA VAL A 114 -2.97 1.71 8.28
C VAL A 114 -4.16 0.83 7.97
N MET A 115 -4.39 0.58 6.69
CA MET A 115 -5.38 -0.35 6.19
C MET A 115 -4.64 -1.53 5.57
N TRP A 116 -5.02 -2.75 5.93
CA TRP A 116 -4.41 -3.95 5.34
C TRP A 116 -5.45 -4.99 4.96
N HIS A 117 -5.11 -5.77 3.94
CA HIS A 117 -5.93 -6.86 3.43
C HIS A 117 -5.01 -8.00 2.99
N SER A 118 -5.12 -9.17 3.63
CA SER A 118 -4.38 -10.36 3.27
C SER A 118 -5.12 -11.24 2.28
N PHE A 119 -4.42 -11.65 1.23
CA PHE A 119 -4.90 -12.61 0.26
C PHE A 119 -3.74 -13.52 -0.16
N GLY A 120 -3.91 -14.83 -0.04
CA GLY A 120 -2.79 -15.74 -0.27
C GLY A 120 -1.76 -15.68 0.85
N GLU A 121 -0.49 -15.77 0.46
CA GLU A 121 0.66 -15.56 1.34
C GLU A 121 1.11 -14.10 1.37
N CYS A 122 0.25 -13.17 0.95
CA CYS A 122 0.57 -11.76 0.82
C CYS A 122 -0.41 -10.87 1.59
N SER A 123 0.09 -9.71 2.01
CA SER A 123 -0.68 -8.60 2.56
C SER A 123 -0.53 -7.39 1.65
N PHE A 124 -1.65 -6.72 1.41
CA PHE A 124 -1.76 -5.47 0.67
C PHE A 124 -2.05 -4.38 1.68
N VAL A 125 -1.18 -3.38 1.75
CA VAL A 125 -1.18 -2.39 2.84
C VAL A 125 -1.18 -0.99 2.25
N ALA A 126 -2.09 -0.15 2.73
CA ALA A 126 -2.13 1.28 2.46
C ALA A 126 -1.94 2.06 3.76
N ILE A 127 -0.99 3.00 3.76
CA ILE A 127 -0.79 3.96 4.84
C ILE A 127 -1.53 5.23 4.45
N CYS A 128 -2.63 5.52 5.12
CA CYS A 128 -3.50 6.64 4.85
C CYS A 128 -3.28 7.78 5.85
N ASP A 129 -3.53 9.00 5.41
CA ASP A 129 -3.77 10.13 6.30
C ASP A 129 -4.93 9.84 7.26
N GLU A 130 -4.87 10.40 8.47
CA GLU A 130 -5.91 10.20 9.50
C GLU A 130 -7.30 10.72 9.08
N THR A 131 -7.36 11.69 8.17
CA THR A 131 -8.60 12.28 7.66
C THR A 131 -9.17 11.55 6.44
N GLU A 132 -8.48 10.53 5.93
CA GLU A 132 -8.85 9.83 4.71
C GLU A 132 -10.11 8.97 4.90
N ASN A 133 -10.88 8.78 3.82
CA ASN A 133 -12.04 7.90 3.84
C ASN A 133 -11.60 6.42 3.87
N THR A 134 -11.61 5.83 5.07
CA THR A 134 -11.19 4.44 5.30
C THR A 134 -12.03 3.41 4.55
N ALA A 135 -13.33 3.66 4.37
CA ALA A 135 -14.21 2.77 3.61
C ALA A 135 -13.83 2.77 2.11
N LEU A 136 -13.51 3.93 1.55
CA LEU A 136 -13.00 4.04 0.20
C LEU A 136 -11.62 3.39 0.07
N ALA A 137 -10.72 3.58 1.04
CA ALA A 137 -9.40 2.96 1.06
C ALA A 137 -9.49 1.42 1.06
N ALA A 138 -10.34 0.86 1.93
CA ALA A 138 -10.62 -0.58 1.96
C ALA A 138 -11.18 -1.09 0.63
N HIS A 139 -12.07 -0.32 0.00
CA HIS A 139 -12.62 -0.65 -1.30
C HIS A 139 -11.55 -0.65 -2.40
N CYS A 140 -10.66 0.37 -2.43
CA CYS A 140 -9.54 0.41 -3.37
C CYS A 140 -8.58 -0.78 -3.18
N LEU A 141 -8.25 -1.14 -1.93
CA LEU A 141 -7.43 -2.33 -1.66
C LEU A 141 -8.08 -3.61 -2.22
N LYS A 142 -9.39 -3.77 -2.03
CA LYS A 142 -10.14 -4.90 -2.59
C LYS A 142 -10.06 -4.94 -4.12
N LEU A 143 -10.26 -3.80 -4.79
CA LEU A 143 -10.16 -3.72 -6.25
C LEU A 143 -8.76 -4.03 -6.77
N VAL A 144 -7.71 -3.55 -6.08
CA VAL A 144 -6.32 -3.90 -6.39
C VAL A 144 -6.12 -5.41 -6.30
N ILE A 145 -6.53 -6.05 -5.20
CA ILE A 145 -6.40 -7.50 -5.03
C ILE A 145 -7.14 -8.26 -6.12
N GLN A 146 -8.38 -7.88 -6.41
CA GLN A 146 -9.17 -8.49 -7.48
C GLN A 146 -8.47 -8.39 -8.83
N SER A 147 -7.98 -7.21 -9.18
CA SER A 147 -7.25 -6.98 -10.44
C SER A 147 -5.92 -7.74 -10.49
N VAL A 148 -5.19 -7.86 -9.37
CA VAL A 148 -3.98 -8.69 -9.33
C VAL A 148 -4.34 -10.16 -9.52
N SER A 149 -5.39 -10.65 -8.84
CA SER A 149 -5.82 -12.06 -8.92
C SER A 149 -6.37 -12.47 -10.29
N SER A 150 -6.89 -11.53 -11.08
CA SER A 150 -7.34 -11.81 -12.44
C SER A 150 -6.19 -11.99 -13.43
N HIS A 151 -5.00 -11.47 -13.12
CA HIS A 151 -3.81 -11.57 -13.97
C HIS A 151 -2.72 -12.50 -13.40
N ILE A 152 -2.75 -12.81 -12.11
CA ILE A 152 -1.76 -13.67 -11.43
C ILE A 152 -2.49 -14.80 -10.72
N ILE A 153 -2.55 -15.95 -11.39
CA ILE A 153 -3.27 -17.15 -10.94
C ILE A 153 -2.77 -17.61 -9.56
N PHE A 154 -1.44 -17.62 -9.35
CA PHE A 154 -0.82 -18.00 -8.09
C PHE A 154 -0.19 -16.79 -7.42
N LEU A 155 -0.87 -16.21 -6.43
CA LEU A 155 -0.42 -15.07 -5.62
C LEU A 155 0.69 -15.48 -4.63
N THR A 156 1.82 -15.92 -5.16
CA THR A 156 3.04 -16.15 -4.40
C THR A 156 3.94 -14.91 -4.44
N PRO A 157 4.80 -14.68 -3.43
CA PRO A 157 5.76 -13.58 -3.46
C PRO A 157 6.67 -13.56 -4.70
N ALA A 158 7.06 -14.73 -5.21
CA ALA A 158 7.94 -14.85 -6.37
C ALA A 158 7.24 -14.39 -7.67
N GLU A 159 5.99 -14.80 -7.87
CA GLU A 159 5.17 -14.40 -9.03
C GLU A 159 4.87 -12.91 -9.02
N LEU A 160 4.55 -12.34 -7.86
CA LEU A 160 4.35 -10.91 -7.70
C LEU A 160 5.62 -10.11 -8.02
N ASN A 161 6.77 -10.57 -7.52
CA ASN A 161 8.06 -9.95 -7.79
C ASN A 161 8.42 -10.01 -9.29
N ALA A 162 8.09 -11.09 -9.99
CA ALA A 162 8.30 -11.20 -11.43
C ALA A 162 7.44 -10.24 -12.26
N LYS A 163 6.31 -9.76 -11.69
CA LYS A 163 5.32 -8.91 -12.37
C LYS A 163 5.20 -7.50 -11.77
N ILE A 164 6.29 -6.96 -11.20
CA ILE A 164 6.32 -5.60 -10.60
C ILE A 164 5.80 -4.52 -11.56
N GLY A 165 6.09 -4.61 -12.87
CA GLY A 165 5.58 -3.66 -13.86
C GLY A 165 4.05 -3.64 -13.93
N LEU A 166 3.42 -4.82 -13.93
CA LEU A 166 1.96 -4.96 -13.88
C LEU A 166 1.39 -4.45 -12.56
N LEU A 167 2.02 -4.81 -11.43
CA LEU A 167 1.60 -4.34 -10.11
C LEU A 167 1.60 -2.81 -10.04
N ARG A 168 2.64 -2.17 -10.55
CA ARG A 168 2.72 -0.70 -10.65
C ARG A 168 1.55 -0.14 -11.46
N SER A 169 1.25 -0.70 -12.63
CA SER A 169 0.14 -0.24 -13.48
C SER A 169 -1.22 -0.40 -12.81
N ILE A 170 -1.45 -1.52 -12.11
CA ILE A 170 -2.68 -1.75 -11.34
C ILE A 170 -2.81 -0.73 -10.20
N VAL A 171 -1.73 -0.53 -9.44
CA VAL A 171 -1.74 0.37 -8.28
C VAL A 171 -1.95 1.83 -8.72
N GLU A 172 -1.27 2.27 -9.78
CA GLU A 172 -1.44 3.63 -10.33
C GLU A 172 -2.85 3.86 -10.87
N LEU A 173 -3.51 2.81 -11.37
CA LEU A 173 -4.87 2.91 -11.87
C LEU A 173 -5.88 3.20 -10.73
N TYR A 174 -5.76 2.50 -9.61
CA TYR A 174 -6.71 2.63 -8.49
C TYR A 174 -6.34 3.75 -7.52
N MET A 175 -5.06 4.08 -7.43
CA MET A 175 -4.51 5.07 -6.50
C MET A 175 -3.49 5.99 -7.20
N PRO A 176 -3.89 6.72 -8.26
CA PRO A 176 -2.99 7.60 -8.99
C PRO A 176 -2.49 8.71 -8.09
N SER A 177 -1.16 8.82 -7.98
CA SER A 177 -0.51 9.78 -7.08
C SER A 177 -1.03 9.73 -5.63
N GLY A 178 -1.48 8.55 -5.16
CA GLY A 178 -1.95 8.34 -3.79
C GLY A 178 -3.38 8.82 -3.53
N ARG A 179 -4.11 9.27 -4.56
CA ARG A 179 -5.51 9.67 -4.45
C ARG A 179 -6.42 8.46 -4.61
N LEU A 180 -7.30 8.23 -3.64
CA LEU A 180 -8.29 7.17 -3.72
C LEU A 180 -9.37 7.55 -4.72
N LEU A 181 -9.57 6.73 -5.75
CA LEU A 181 -10.61 6.96 -6.74
C LEU A 181 -11.87 6.17 -6.41
N PHE A 182 -13.02 6.84 -6.49
CA PHE A 182 -14.30 6.15 -6.57
C PHE A 182 -14.53 5.74 -8.03
N ILE A 183 -14.38 4.45 -8.32
CA ILE A 183 -14.46 3.92 -9.68
C ILE A 183 -15.76 3.11 -9.85
N SER A 184 -16.53 3.43 -10.88
CA SER A 184 -17.73 2.65 -11.22
C SER A 184 -17.36 1.27 -11.76
N GLN A 185 -18.25 0.28 -11.58
CA GLN A 185 -18.00 -1.09 -12.05
C GLN A 185 -17.77 -1.18 -13.58
N SER A 186 -18.44 -0.33 -14.37
CA SER A 186 -18.20 -0.24 -15.82
C SER A 186 -16.80 0.25 -16.15
N THR A 187 -16.27 1.19 -15.37
CA THR A 187 -14.94 1.74 -15.54
C THR A 187 -13.87 0.72 -15.16
N VAL A 188 -14.07 -0.04 -14.07
CA VAL A 188 -13.19 -1.16 -13.69
C VAL A 188 -13.02 -2.15 -14.85
N LYS A 189 -14.13 -2.61 -15.47
CA LYS A 189 -14.08 -3.55 -16.60
C LYS A 189 -13.30 -3.01 -17.81
N GLN A 190 -13.47 -1.72 -18.12
CA GLN A 190 -12.73 -1.10 -19.22
C GLN A 190 -11.23 -1.07 -18.93
N TYR A 191 -10.84 -0.82 -17.68
CA TYR A 191 -9.45 -0.82 -17.30
C TYR A 191 -8.82 -2.22 -17.28
N GLU A 192 -9.55 -3.24 -16.82
CA GLU A 192 -9.09 -4.63 -16.90
C GLU A 192 -8.79 -5.03 -18.36
N GLN A 193 -9.63 -4.59 -19.31
CA GLN A 193 -9.37 -4.80 -20.74
C GLN A 193 -8.11 -4.08 -21.23
N MET A 194 -7.82 -2.88 -20.71
CA MET A 194 -6.59 -2.15 -21.05
C MET A 194 -5.35 -2.82 -20.46
N LEU A 195 -5.40 -3.26 -19.20
CA LEU A 195 -4.32 -3.98 -18.54
C LEU A 195 -4.00 -5.30 -19.23
N HIS A 196 -5.02 -6.04 -19.69
CA HIS A 196 -4.81 -7.26 -20.47
C HIS A 196 -3.99 -7.01 -21.74
N LYS A 197 -4.16 -5.87 -22.41
CA LYS A 197 -3.37 -5.52 -23.61
C LYS A 197 -1.93 -5.15 -23.30
N LEU A 198 -1.63 -4.72 -22.08
CA LEU A 198 -0.29 -4.36 -21.63
C LEU A 198 0.49 -5.56 -21.08
N ALA A 199 -0.22 -6.59 -20.61
CA ALA A 199 0.37 -7.81 -20.03
C ALA A 199 0.58 -8.94 -21.06
N SER A 200 0.00 -8.83 -22.25
CA SER A 200 0.18 -9.75 -23.40
C SER A 200 1.36 -9.32 -24.27
#